data_AF-A0ABD0SD07-F1
#
_entry.id   AF-A0ABD0SD07-F1
#
_cell.length_a   1.000
_cell.length_b   1.000
_cell.length_c   1.000
_cell.angle_alpha   90.00
_cell.angle_beta   90.00
_cell.angle_gamma   90.00
#
_symmetry.space_group_name_H-M   'P 1'
#
loop_
_entity.id
_entity.type
_entity.pdbx_description
1 polymer ?
#
loop_
_entity_poly.entity_id
_entity_poly.type
_entity_poly.pdbx_seq_one_letter_code
_entity_poly.pdbx_strand_id
1 'polypeptide(L)'
;MDKPLSAADIAAMEGQLRNCVDEDRKHWQVNDVKCDAIYTARSYEEFADRVAAAHLRPLEKNDYKNKATRSWNQYAAKEAEKE
;
A
#
# COMPACT_ATOMS: atom_id res chain seq x y z
N MET A 1 3.28 35.29 27.82
CA MET A 1 4.61 35.34 27.17
C MET A 1 4.56 34.32 26.05
N ASP A 2 4.33 34.78 24.83
CA ASP A 2 4.36 33.91 23.66
C ASP A 2 5.81 33.51 23.41
N LYS A 3 6.14 32.27 23.79
CA LYS A 3 7.44 31.69 23.50
C LYS A 3 7.56 31.56 21.98
N PRO A 4 8.59 32.14 21.34
CA PRO A 4 8.77 31.97 19.91
C PRO A 4 9.02 30.50 19.59
N LEU A 5 8.43 30.02 18.50
CA LEU A 5 8.65 28.67 17.99
C LEU A 5 10.13 28.45 17.73
N SER A 6 10.67 27.35 18.23
CA SER A 6 12.04 26.93 17.94
C SER A 6 12.12 26.25 16.58
N ALA A 7 13.33 26.14 16.02
CA ALA A 7 13.56 25.41 14.77
C ALA A 7 13.12 23.94 14.87
N ALA A 8 13.23 23.32 16.05
CA ALA A 8 12.77 21.96 16.28
C ALA A 8 11.23 21.85 16.21
N ASP A 9 10.52 22.85 16.75
CA ASP A 9 9.06 22.90 16.69
C ASP A 9 8.58 23.01 15.23
N ILE A 10 9.28 23.82 14.42
CA ILE A 10 9.00 23.97 12.99
C ILE A 10 9.21 22.64 12.25
N ALA A 11 10.34 21.97 12.46
CA ALA A 11 10.63 20.68 11.82
C ALA A 11 9.61 19.59 12.22
N ALA A 12 9.14 19.59 13.48
CA ALA A 12 8.09 18.69 13.93
C ALA A 12 6.76 18.95 13.22
N MET A 13 6.37 20.23 13.09
CA MET A 13 5.16 20.62 12.36
C MET A 13 5.24 20.26 10.88
N GLU A 14 6.39 20.41 10.23
CA GLU A 14 6.58 19.99 8.84
C GLU A 14 6.40 18.48 8.67
N GLY A 15 6.92 17.68 9.62
CA GLY A 15 6.72 16.23 9.65
C GLY A 15 5.25 15.85 9.82
N GLN A 16 4.54 16.50 10.75
CA GLN A 16 3.10 16.31 10.95
C GLN A 16 2.31 16.68 9.70
N LEU A 17 2.61 17.81 9.08
CA LEU A 17 1.96 18.25 7.85
C LEU A 17 2.14 17.23 6.73
N ARG A 18 3.36 16.72 6.53
CA ARG A 18 3.63 15.71 5.50
C ARG A 18 2.81 14.45 5.72
N ASN A 19 2.76 13.96 6.97
CA ASN A 19 1.95 12.80 7.32
C ASN A 19 0.47 13.01 7.06
N CYS A 20 -0.09 14.16 7.47
CA CYS A 20 -1.50 14.48 7.24
C CYS A 20 -1.84 14.53 5.74
N VAL A 21 -0.97 15.13 4.92
CA VAL A 21 -1.16 15.18 3.46
C VAL A 21 -1.12 13.79 2.84
N ASP A 22 -0.20 12.93 3.29
CA ASP A 22 -0.09 11.56 2.79
C ASP A 22 -1.29 10.69 3.22
N GLU A 23 -1.81 10.90 4.43
CA GLU A 23 -3.02 10.24 4.93
C GLU A 23 -4.27 10.67 4.14
N ASP A 24 -4.44 11.97 3.90
CA ASP A 24 -5.53 12.50 3.09
C ASP A 24 -5.49 11.94 1.66
N ARG A 25 -4.30 11.89 1.06
CA ARG A 25 -4.13 11.31 -0.27
C ARG A 25 -4.58 9.85 -0.30
N LYS A 26 -4.17 9.04 0.68
CA LYS A 26 -4.59 7.63 0.77
C LYS A 26 -6.09 7.50 0.99
N HIS A 27 -6.66 8.35 1.84
CA HIS A 27 -8.09 8.39 2.10
C HIS A 27 -8.88 8.64 0.80
N TRP A 28 -8.50 9.66 0.03
CA TRP A 28 -9.17 9.99 -1.23
C TRP A 28 -9.06 8.87 -2.27
N GLN A 29 -7.89 8.22 -2.39
CA GLN A 29 -7.71 7.08 -3.30
C GLN A 29 -8.64 5.91 -2.96
N VAL A 30 -8.74 5.56 -1.68
CA VAL A 30 -9.61 4.47 -1.23
C VAL A 30 -11.07 4.85 -1.39
N ASN A 31 -11.43 6.10 -1.11
CA ASN A 31 -12.79 6.58 -1.29
C ASN A 31 -13.24 6.54 -2.75
N ASP A 32 -12.36 6.88 -3.68
CA ASP A 32 -12.64 6.80 -5.13
C ASP A 32 -12.99 5.36 -5.54
N VAL A 33 -12.19 4.38 -5.09
CA VAL A 33 -12.46 2.96 -5.34
C VAL A 33 -13.75 2.50 -4.65
N LYS A 34 -14.03 2.97 -3.43
CA LYS A 34 -15.31 2.67 -2.76
C LYS A 34 -16.49 3.21 -3.56
N CYS A 35 -16.44 4.46 -4.02
CA CYS A 35 -17.48 5.06 -4.85
C CYS A 35 -17.68 4.27 -6.15
N ASP A 36 -16.60 3.95 -6.87
CA ASP A 36 -16.67 3.12 -8.08
C ASP A 36 -17.28 1.74 -7.80
N ALA A 37 -16.78 1.04 -6.78
CA ALA A 37 -17.21 -0.32 -6.47
C ALA A 37 -18.66 -0.39 -5.98
N ILE A 38 -19.18 0.64 -5.29
CA ILE A 38 -20.60 0.73 -4.91
C ILE A 38 -21.49 0.66 -6.16
N TYR A 39 -21.10 1.30 -7.27
CA TYR A 39 -21.91 1.34 -8.48
C TYR A 39 -21.64 0.18 -9.44
N THR A 40 -20.45 -0.44 -9.38
CA THR A 40 -20.01 -1.39 -10.41
C THR A 40 -19.80 -2.83 -9.93
N ALA A 41 -19.64 -3.09 -8.63
CA ALA A 41 -19.45 -4.44 -8.11
C ALA A 41 -20.76 -5.24 -8.17
N ARG A 42 -20.66 -6.53 -8.53
CA ARG A 42 -21.80 -7.45 -8.64
C ARG A 42 -22.11 -8.15 -7.32
N SER A 43 -21.13 -8.23 -6.43
CA SER A 43 -21.26 -8.84 -5.11
C SER A 43 -20.52 -8.01 -4.05
N TYR A 44 -20.88 -8.24 -2.78
CA TYR A 44 -20.17 -7.64 -1.66
C TYR A 44 -18.71 -8.11 -1.57
N GLU A 45 -18.45 -9.37 -1.91
CA GLU A 45 -17.10 -9.92 -1.91
C GLU A 45 -16.21 -9.19 -2.93
N GLU A 46 -16.72 -8.96 -4.14
CA GLU A 46 -16.01 -8.17 -5.16
C GLU A 46 -15.78 -6.72 -4.72
N PHE A 47 -16.76 -6.12 -4.06
CA PHE A 47 -16.60 -4.79 -3.45
C PHE A 47 -15.48 -4.79 -2.40
N ALA A 48 -15.49 -5.76 -1.48
CA ALA A 48 -14.51 -5.85 -0.40
C ALA A 48 -13.08 -6.05 -0.94
N ASP A 49 -12.92 -6.91 -1.94
CA ASP A 49 -11.63 -7.18 -2.57
C ASP A 49 -11.06 -5.95 -3.28
N ARG A 50 -11.90 -5.21 -4.03
CA ARG A 50 -11.48 -3.98 -4.71
C ARG A 50 -11.02 -2.92 -3.71
N VAL A 51 -11.80 -2.70 -2.66
CA VAL A 51 -11.45 -1.72 -1.61
C VAL A 51 -10.17 -2.16 -0.87
N ALA A 52 -10.01 -3.45 -0.57
CA ALA A 52 -8.79 -3.97 0.05
C ALA A 52 -7.57 -3.77 -0.85
N ALA A 53 -7.69 -4.00 -2.16
CA ALA A 53 -6.62 -3.78 -3.12
C ALA A 53 -6.18 -2.30 -3.20
N ALA A 54 -7.10 -1.34 -3.01
CA ALA A 54 -6.78 0.09 -3.00
C ALA A 54 -5.86 0.51 -1.84
N HIS A 55 -5.79 -0.28 -0.77
CA HIS A 55 -4.88 -0.04 0.35
C HIS A 55 -3.44 -0.54 0.10
N LEU A 56 -3.19 -1.23 -1.01
CA LEU A 56 -1.86 -1.76 -1.33
C LEU A 56 -0.90 -0.63 -1.73
N ARG A 57 0.31 -0.64 -1.15
CA ARG A 57 1.39 0.25 -1.56
C ARG A 57 2.01 -0.23 -2.88
N PRO A 58 2.57 0.67 -3.70
CA PRO A 58 3.37 0.29 -4.86
C PRO A 58 4.52 -0.65 -4.47
N LEU A 59 4.85 -1.57 -5.37
CA LEU A 59 5.98 -2.49 -5.19
C LEU A 59 7.31 -1.74 -5.27
N GLU A 60 8.13 -1.88 -4.23
CA GLU A 60 9.46 -1.31 -4.15
C GLU A 60 10.53 -2.31 -4.62
N LYS A 61 11.71 -1.80 -4.99
CA LYS A 61 12.85 -2.64 -5.41
C LYS A 61 13.23 -3.73 -4.40
N ASN A 62 13.01 -3.45 -3.11
CA ASN A 62 13.29 -4.41 -2.04
C ASN A 62 12.26 -5.55 -1.98
N ASP A 63 11.02 -5.32 -2.44
CA ASP A 63 9.98 -6.35 -2.45
C ASP A 63 10.33 -7.48 -3.45
N TYR A 64 11.12 -7.19 -4.48
CA TYR A 64 11.61 -8.18 -5.44
C TYR A 64 12.77 -9.05 -4.91
N LYS A 65 13.38 -8.70 -3.77
CA LYS A 65 14.50 -9.47 -3.21
C LYS A 65 14.04 -10.80 -2.61
N ASN A 66 12.83 -10.83 -2.06
CA ASN A 66 12.17 -12.05 -1.64
C ASN A 66 11.49 -12.71 -2.84
N LYS A 67 12.28 -13.15 -3.83
CA LYS A 67 11.75 -14.02 -4.89
C LYS A 67 11.21 -15.27 -4.21
N ALA A 68 9.94 -15.57 -4.42
CA ALA A 68 9.40 -16.87 -4.05
C ALA A 68 10.27 -17.95 -4.70
N THR A 69 10.81 -18.87 -3.90
CA THR A 69 11.57 -20.05 -4.36
C THR A 69 10.72 -21.00 -5.22
N ARG A 70 9.42 -20.73 -5.36
CA ARG A 70 8.53 -21.51 -6.21
C ARG A 70 8.78 -21.15 -7.67
N SER A 71 9.50 -22.05 -8.33
CA SER A 71 9.50 -22.15 -9.79
C SER A 71 8.07 -22.26 -10.30
N TRP A 72 7.75 -21.49 -11.33
CA TRP A 72 6.51 -21.62 -12.11
C TRP A 72 6.32 -23.07 -12.58
N ASN A 73 7.43 -23.77 -12.85
CA ASN A 73 7.43 -25.18 -13.21
C ASN A 73 7.84 -26.05 -12.03
N GLN A 74 6.82 -26.50 -11.29
CA GLN A 74 6.96 -27.42 -10.16
C GLN A 74 7.57 -28.77 -10.56
N TYR A 75 7.36 -29.21 -11.81
CA TYR A 75 7.88 -30.48 -12.31
C TYR A 75 9.37 -30.40 -12.63
N ALA A 76 9.81 -29.31 -13.26
CA ALA A 76 11.23 -29.07 -13.51
C ALA A 76 12.05 -28.91 -12.21
N ALA A 77 11.46 -28.31 -11.18
CA ALA A 77 12.12 -28.18 -9.87
C ALA A 77 12.33 -29.53 -9.17
N LYS A 78 11.46 -30.52 -9.40
CA LYS A 78 11.56 -31.87 -8.81
C LYS A 78 12.63 -32.75 -9.45
N GLU A 79 13.06 -32.46 -10.67
CA GLU A 79 14.13 -33.22 -11.33
C GLU A 79 15.51 -32.79 -10.83
N ALA A 80 15.71 -31.49 -10.56
CA ALA A 80 16.96 -30.95 -10.02
C ALA A 80 17.26 -31.36 -8.56
N GLU A 81 16.27 -31.85 -7.82
CA GLU A 81 16.43 -32.34 -6.42
C GLU A 81 16.77 -33.84 -6.33
N LYS A 82 16.69 -34.58 -7.45
CA LYS A 82 16.92 -36.04 -7.52
C LYS A 82 18.30 -36.44 -8.05
N GLU A 83 19.12 -35.48 -8.44
CA GLU A 83 20.51 -35.65 -8.88
C GLU A 83 21.47 -35.24 -7.75
#